data_AF-A0AAW6CB03-F1
#
_entry.id   AF-A0AAW6CB03-F1
#
_cell.length_a   1.000
_cell.length_b   1.000
_cell.length_c   1.000
_cell.angle_alpha   90.00
_cell.angle_beta   90.00
_cell.angle_gamma   90.00
#
_symmetry.space_group_name_H-M   'P 1'
#
loop_
_entity.id
_entity.type
_entity.pdbx_description
1 polymer ?
#
loop_
_entity_poly.entity_id
_entity_poly.type
_entity_poly.pdbx_seq_one_letter_code
_entity_poly.pdbx_strand_id
1 'polypeptide(L)'
;MIRFPTTPEAFISDQEQLLGRKLAENEREVIAALVKVFNLFYEGGLKQDHAVLNRCLDKPDEFMSRHKDDSFIHQFAKACRFWMIEAWEQGAERSVSK
;
A
#
# COMPACT_ATOMS: atom_id res chain seq x y z
N MET A 1 -11.20 -4.29 7.75
CA MET A 1 -10.67 -3.38 6.71
C MET A 1 -9.78 -2.37 7.41
N ILE A 2 -8.49 -2.40 7.12
CA ILE A 2 -7.51 -1.51 7.75
C ILE A 2 -7.75 -0.06 7.31
N ARG A 3 -7.50 0.88 8.23
CA ARG A 3 -7.66 2.32 7.98
C ARG A 3 -6.31 3.00 8.01
N PHE A 4 -6.07 3.91 7.08
CA PHE A 4 -4.86 4.73 7.03
C PHE A 4 -5.11 6.09 7.71
N PRO A 5 -4.09 6.68 8.35
CA PRO A 5 -2.76 6.11 8.54
C PRO A 5 -2.78 5.00 9.61
N THR A 6 -1.89 4.03 9.50
CA THR A 6 -1.78 2.92 10.47
C THR A 6 -0.34 2.61 10.84
N THR A 7 -0.13 1.85 11.89
CA THR A 7 1.23 1.45 12.32
C THR A 7 1.69 0.18 11.59
N PRO A 8 3.02 -0.03 11.45
CA PRO A 8 3.58 -1.30 10.98
C PRO A 8 3.02 -2.52 11.71
N GLU A 9 2.89 -2.45 13.02
CA GLU A 9 2.45 -3.59 13.84
C GLU A 9 0.98 -3.94 13.54
N ALA A 10 0.11 -2.93 13.43
CA ALA A 10 -1.29 -3.12 13.10
C ALA A 10 -1.46 -3.67 11.66
N PHE A 11 -0.70 -3.14 10.70
CA PHE A 11 -0.75 -3.61 9.32
C PHE A 11 -0.19 -5.02 9.16
N ILE A 12 0.97 -5.33 9.77
CA ILE A 12 1.52 -6.69 9.81
C ILE A 12 0.51 -7.66 10.41
N SER A 13 -0.11 -7.31 11.54
CA SER A 13 -1.12 -8.17 12.18
C SER A 13 -2.32 -8.44 11.25
N ASP A 14 -2.79 -7.43 10.52
CA ASP A 14 -3.87 -7.59 9.53
C ASP A 14 -3.44 -8.50 8.37
N GLN A 15 -2.21 -8.33 7.84
CA GLN A 15 -1.68 -9.18 6.78
C GLN A 15 -1.50 -10.65 7.24
N GLU A 16 -1.00 -10.87 8.46
CA GLU A 16 -0.87 -12.22 9.03
C GLU A 16 -2.22 -12.91 9.22
N GLN A 17 -3.24 -12.15 9.62
CA GLN A 17 -4.61 -12.65 9.74
C GLN A 17 -5.19 -13.01 8.36
N LEU A 18 -4.97 -12.15 7.35
CA LEU A 18 -5.40 -12.42 5.97
C LEU A 18 -4.73 -13.65 5.35
N LEU A 19 -3.44 -13.85 5.65
CA LEU A 19 -2.67 -14.98 5.15
C LEU A 19 -2.89 -16.28 5.95
N GLY A 20 -3.51 -16.20 7.13
CA GLY A 20 -3.69 -17.34 8.04
C GLY A 20 -2.35 -17.90 8.57
N ARG A 21 -1.26 -17.13 8.48
CA ARG A 21 0.07 -17.52 8.95
C ARG A 21 0.86 -16.33 9.47
N LYS A 22 1.84 -16.62 10.32
CA LYS A 22 2.85 -15.63 10.70
C LYS A 22 3.77 -15.34 9.50
N LEU A 23 4.13 -14.08 9.35
CA LEU A 23 5.12 -13.62 8.40
C LEU A 23 6.52 -13.88 8.98
N ALA A 24 7.46 -14.29 8.14
CA ALA A 24 8.87 -14.36 8.50
C ALA A 24 9.43 -12.95 8.77
N GLU A 25 10.55 -12.85 9.47
CA GLU A 25 11.14 -11.56 9.88
C GLU A 25 11.40 -10.64 8.67
N ASN A 26 12.01 -11.17 7.61
CA ASN A 26 12.24 -10.46 6.37
C ASN A 26 10.93 -10.01 5.68
N GLU A 27 9.87 -10.83 5.70
CA GLU A 27 8.56 -10.44 5.17
C GLU A 27 7.96 -9.29 6.00
N ARG A 28 8.08 -9.36 7.33
CA ARG A 28 7.60 -8.30 8.23
C ARG A 28 8.33 -6.99 8.00
N GLU A 29 9.64 -7.01 7.80
CA GLU A 29 10.43 -5.81 7.48
C GLU A 29 9.95 -5.15 6.18
N VAL A 30 9.72 -5.94 5.13
CA VAL A 30 9.20 -5.45 3.85
C VAL A 30 7.81 -4.83 4.03
N ILE A 31 6.91 -5.53 4.73
CA ILE A 31 5.55 -5.05 4.99
C ILE A 31 5.57 -3.77 5.85
N ALA A 32 6.45 -3.68 6.85
CA ALA A 32 6.65 -2.49 7.67
C ALA A 32 7.15 -1.29 6.87
N ALA A 33 8.00 -1.51 5.86
CA ALA A 33 8.43 -0.44 4.95
C ALA A 33 7.29 0.01 4.04
N LEU A 34 6.50 -0.93 3.50
CA LEU A 34 5.36 -0.64 2.63
C LEU A 34 4.27 0.18 3.31
N VAL A 35 3.91 -0.14 4.55
CA VAL A 35 2.86 0.62 5.25
C VAL A 35 3.24 2.09 5.42
N LYS A 36 4.54 2.38 5.62
CA LYS A 36 5.01 3.78 5.73
C LYS A 36 4.78 4.51 4.41
N VAL A 37 5.00 3.83 3.28
CA VAL A 37 4.69 4.37 1.96
C VAL A 37 3.18 4.58 1.79
N PHE A 38 2.33 3.62 2.19
CA PHE A 38 0.87 3.77 2.11
C PHE A 38 0.35 4.93 2.97
N ASN A 39 0.89 5.15 4.16
CA ASN A 39 0.56 6.32 4.97
C ASN A 39 0.86 7.65 4.26
N LEU A 40 1.91 7.73 3.43
CA LEU A 40 2.21 8.92 2.63
C LEU A 40 1.15 9.15 1.53
N PHE A 41 0.57 8.08 0.96
CA PHE A 41 -0.55 8.21 0.02
C PHE A 41 -1.80 8.76 0.70
N TYR A 42 -2.08 8.33 1.93
CA TYR A 42 -3.15 8.91 2.73
C TYR A 42 -2.94 10.41 2.97
N GLU A 43 -1.72 10.85 3.30
CA GLU A 43 -1.40 12.27 3.39
C GLU A 43 -1.57 13.02 2.06
N GLY A 44 -1.23 12.37 0.94
CA GLY A 44 -1.51 12.89 -0.40
C GLY A 44 -3.01 13.09 -0.64
N GLY A 45 -3.83 12.12 -0.23
CA GLY A 45 -5.29 12.19 -0.30
C GLY A 45 -5.86 13.34 0.52
N LEU A 46 -5.38 13.51 1.75
CA LEU A 46 -5.75 14.64 2.61
C LEU A 46 -5.51 16.01 1.96
N LYS A 47 -4.47 16.09 1.11
CA LYS A 47 -4.07 17.31 0.38
C LYS A 47 -4.70 17.40 -1.01
N GLN A 48 -5.50 16.41 -1.44
CA GLN A 48 -6.00 16.28 -2.82
C GLN A 48 -4.86 16.30 -3.86
N ASP A 49 -3.68 15.79 -3.50
CA ASP A 49 -2.51 15.75 -4.39
C ASP A 49 -2.61 14.56 -5.34
N HIS A 50 -3.32 14.76 -6.45
CA HIS A 50 -3.42 13.79 -7.53
C HIS A 50 -2.10 13.55 -8.26
N ALA A 51 -1.15 14.50 -8.21
CA ALA A 51 0.13 14.35 -8.89
C ALA A 51 1.03 13.33 -8.18
N VAL A 52 0.96 13.23 -6.85
CA VAL A 52 1.62 12.16 -6.09
C VAL A 52 1.01 10.80 -6.39
N LEU A 53 -0.31 10.70 -6.51
CA LEU A 53 -0.98 9.45 -6.88
C LEU A 53 -0.54 8.99 -8.27
N ASN A 54 -0.71 9.84 -9.29
CA ASN A 54 -0.40 9.49 -10.67
C ASN A 54 1.07 9.10 -10.88
N ARG A 55 2.02 9.89 -10.34
CA ARG A 55 3.46 9.61 -10.50
C ARG A 55 3.91 8.29 -9.88
N CYS A 56 3.23 7.84 -8.85
CA CYS A 56 3.66 6.65 -8.13
C CYS A 56 2.94 5.39 -8.58
N LEU A 57 1.73 5.49 -9.16
CA LEU A 57 0.98 4.33 -9.67
C LEU A 57 1.68 3.65 -10.86
N ASP A 58 2.54 4.36 -11.60
CA ASP A 58 3.33 3.76 -12.68
C ASP A 58 4.45 2.83 -12.17
N LYS A 59 4.88 2.98 -10.91
CA LYS A 59 6.01 2.20 -10.37
C LYS A 59 5.68 0.71 -10.20
N PRO A 60 4.51 0.30 -9.67
CA PRO A 60 4.07 -1.09 -9.71
C PRO A 60 4.05 -1.67 -11.12
N ASP A 61 3.58 -0.92 -12.11
CA ASP A 61 3.48 -1.38 -13.51
C ASP A 61 4.87 -1.55 -14.14
N GLU A 62 5.78 -0.62 -13.90
CA GLU A 62 7.18 -0.74 -14.30
C GLU A 62 7.85 -1.95 -13.64
N PHE A 63 7.61 -2.17 -12.34
CA PHE A 63 8.15 -3.32 -11.62
C PHE A 63 7.64 -4.65 -12.21
N MET A 64 6.34 -4.77 -12.48
CA MET A 64 5.77 -5.94 -13.19
C MET A 64 6.43 -6.15 -14.55
N SER A 65 6.63 -5.08 -15.33
CA SER A 65 7.22 -5.17 -16.67
C SER A 65 8.65 -5.73 -16.69
N ARG A 66 9.40 -5.57 -15.59
CA ARG A 66 10.77 -6.10 -15.41
C ARG A 66 10.78 -7.57 -14.98
N HIS A 67 9.67 -8.07 -14.46
CA HIS A 67 9.52 -9.42 -13.89
C HIS A 67 8.39 -10.21 -14.58
N LYS A 68 8.36 -10.17 -15.92
CA LYS A 68 7.20 -10.59 -16.75
C LYS A 68 6.68 -12.00 -16.50
N ASP A 69 7.56 -12.93 -16.13
CA ASP A 69 7.22 -14.35 -15.93
C ASP A 69 7.02 -14.71 -14.45
N ASP A 70 7.14 -13.75 -13.53
CA ASP A 70 7.00 -13.98 -12.10
C ASP A 70 5.60 -13.61 -11.61
N SER A 71 4.75 -14.65 -11.50
CA SER A 71 3.38 -14.53 -11.02
C SER A 71 3.27 -13.97 -9.60
N PHE A 72 4.24 -14.24 -8.73
CA PHE A 72 4.25 -13.72 -7.36
C PHE A 72 4.54 -12.23 -7.36
N ILE A 73 5.53 -11.78 -8.13
CA ILE A 73 5.84 -10.36 -8.29
C ILE A 73 4.66 -9.58 -8.87
N HIS A 74 3.95 -10.17 -9.84
CA HIS A 74 2.74 -9.56 -10.40
C HIS A 74 1.62 -9.43 -9.37
N GLN A 75 1.39 -10.45 -8.55
CA GLN A 75 0.40 -10.38 -7.47
C GLN A 75 0.78 -9.34 -6.41
N PHE A 76 2.05 -9.32 -6.02
CA PHE A 76 2.59 -8.35 -5.06
C PHE A 76 2.44 -6.90 -5.55
N ALA A 77 2.83 -6.62 -6.80
CA ALA A 77 2.70 -5.29 -7.38
C ALA A 77 1.24 -4.82 -7.46
N LYS A 78 0.32 -5.72 -7.83
CA LYS A 78 -1.13 -5.43 -7.82
C LYS A 78 -1.64 -5.12 -6.41
N ALA A 79 -1.19 -5.86 -5.39
CA ALA A 79 -1.55 -5.60 -4.00
C ALA A 79 -1.02 -4.24 -3.52
N CYS A 80 0.22 -3.90 -3.86
CA CYS A 80 0.78 -2.57 -3.58
C CYS A 80 -0.04 -1.46 -4.24
N ARG A 81 -0.40 -1.62 -5.52
CA ARG A 81 -1.23 -0.65 -6.25
C ARG A 81 -2.60 -0.47 -5.57
N PHE A 82 -3.24 -1.56 -5.16
CA PHE A 82 -4.50 -1.52 -4.43
C PHE A 82 -4.38 -0.69 -3.15
N TRP A 83 -3.40 -1.00 -2.30
CA TRP A 83 -3.22 -0.29 -1.03
C TRP A 83 -2.84 1.19 -1.19
N MET A 84 -2.09 1.55 -2.24
CA MET A 84 -1.77 2.94 -2.53
C MET A 84 -3.02 3.76 -2.89
N ILE A 85 -3.93 3.20 -3.70
CA ILE A 85 -5.19 3.84 -4.09
C ILE A 85 -6.10 3.96 -2.88
N GLU A 86 -6.32 2.85 -2.18
CA GLU A 86 -7.19 2.79 -1.00
C GLU A 86 -6.74 3.79 0.09
N ALA A 87 -5.43 3.88 0.37
CA ALA A 87 -4.92 4.85 1.34
C ALA A 87 -5.17 6.29 0.89
N TRP A 88 -4.94 6.61 -0.39
CA TRP A 88 -5.20 7.95 -0.92
C TRP A 88 -6.69 8.30 -0.89
N GLU A 89 -7.58 7.39 -1.29
CA GLU A 89 -9.03 7.59 -1.26
C GLU A 89 -9.53 7.83 0.16
N GLN A 90 -9.08 7.05 1.15
CA GLN A 90 -9.40 7.29 2.56
C GLN A 90 -8.96 8.69 3.03
N GLY A 91 -7.80 9.17 2.59
CA GLY A 91 -7.33 10.53 2.87
C GLY A 91 -8.20 11.58 2.20
N ALA A 92 -8.57 11.35 0.93
CA ALA A 92 -9.40 12.24 0.14
C ALA A 92 -10.80 12.41 0.74
N GLU A 93 -11.48 11.30 1.07
CA GLU A 93 -12.80 11.30 1.72
C GLU A 93 -12.76 12.06 3.06
N ARG A 94 -11.68 11.85 3.83
CA ARG A 94 -11.49 12.55 5.11
C ARG A 94 -11.32 14.05 4.94
N SER A 95 -10.70 14.50 3.84
CA SER A 95 -10.50 15.93 3.55
C SER A 95 -11.82 16.67 3.29
N VAL A 96 -12.78 16.01 2.65
CA VAL A 96 -14.08 16.59 2.26
C VAL A 96 -15.08 16.54 3.43
N SER A 97 -14.94 15.57 4.33
CA SER A 97 -15.81 15.38 5.51
C SER A 97 -15.45 16.31 6.68
N LYS A 98 -14.94 17.52 6.41
CA LYS A 98 -14.55 18.52 7.42
C LYS A 98 -15.63 19.57 7.66
#